data_AF-A0A7I7QA08-F1
#
_entry.id   AF-A0A7I7QA08-F1
#
_cell.length_a   1.000
_cell.length_b   1.000
_cell.length_c   1.000
_cell.angle_alpha   90.00
_cell.angle_beta   90.00
_cell.angle_gamma   90.00
#
_symmetry.space_group_name_H-M   'P 1'
#
loop_
_entity.id
_entity.type
_entity.pdbx_description
1 polymer ?
#
loop_
_entity_poly.entity_id
_entity_poly.type
_entity_poly.pdbx_seq_one_letter_code
_entity_poly.pdbx_strand_id
1 'polypeptide(L)'
;MVTVRGEIDAVNVDRVGDCLRRFLLGDQPLVLDITDVSHFAGAGFALLQTFDEDCRRAGVEWTLVAGGNVIEQLVAGDGDAVFPMAGSVPEAFGDLADAVVYRRRLALPLIKKTA
;
A
#
# COMPACT_ATOMS: atom_id res chain seq x y z
N MET A 1 -5.50 -5.91 -5.80
CA MET A 1 -5.72 -5.88 -4.35
C MET A 1 -5.21 -7.18 -3.75
N VAL A 2 -4.57 -7.10 -2.60
CA VAL A 2 -4.18 -8.22 -1.75
C VAL A 2 -4.87 -8.04 -0.41
N THR A 3 -5.50 -9.11 0.09
CA THR A 3 -6.12 -9.11 1.42
C THR A 3 -5.37 -10.07 2.32
N VAL A 4 -5.01 -9.62 3.52
CA VAL A 4 -4.44 -10.44 4.59
C VAL A 4 -5.42 -10.48 5.75
N ARG A 5 -5.58 -11.66 6.35
CA ARG A 5 -6.51 -11.90 7.47
C ARG A 5 -5.80 -12.70 8.56
N GLY A 6 -6.24 -12.55 9.80
CA GLY A 6 -5.66 -13.25 10.95
C GLY A 6 -4.52 -12.47 11.56
N GLU A 7 -3.31 -13.02 11.56
CA GLU A 7 -2.18 -12.42 12.28
C GLU A 7 -0.96 -12.29 11.37
N ILE A 8 -0.22 -11.20 11.55
CA ILE A 8 1.10 -10.99 10.97
C ILE A 8 2.10 -10.96 12.13
N ASP A 9 3.07 -11.86 12.10
CA ASP A 9 4.05 -12.04 13.17
C ASP A 9 5.42 -12.47 12.59
N ALA A 10 6.40 -12.63 13.47
CA ALA A 10 7.75 -13.04 13.06
C ALA A 10 7.82 -14.43 12.41
N VAL A 11 6.80 -15.28 12.57
CA VAL A 11 6.77 -16.63 11.97
C VAL A 11 6.32 -16.56 10.52
N ASN A 12 5.41 -15.64 10.18
CA ASN A 12 4.78 -15.60 8.87
C ASN A 12 5.12 -14.37 8.02
N VAL A 13 5.78 -13.36 8.59
CA VAL A 13 6.07 -12.08 7.94
C VAL A 13 6.80 -12.24 6.62
N ASP A 14 7.80 -13.13 6.54
CA ASP A 14 8.58 -13.34 5.32
C ASP A 14 7.71 -13.88 4.18
N ARG A 15 6.77 -14.78 4.49
CA ARG A 15 5.83 -15.33 3.52
C ARG A 15 4.84 -14.28 3.03
N VAL A 16 4.39 -13.39 3.92
CA VAL A 16 3.53 -12.26 3.53
C VAL A 16 4.33 -11.31 2.62
N GLY A 17 5.57 -10.98 2.97
CA GLY A 17 6.46 -10.16 2.16
C GLY A 17 6.73 -10.75 0.77
N ASP A 18 7.02 -12.05 0.68
CA ASP A 18 7.18 -12.75 -0.60
C ASP A 18 5.92 -12.70 -1.47
N CYS A 19 4.73 -12.73 -0.85
CA CYS A 19 3.47 -12.57 -1.57
C CYS A 19 3.34 -11.16 -2.13
N LEU A 20 3.57 -10.14 -1.30
CA LEU A 20 3.46 -8.73 -1.70
C LEU A 20 4.46 -8.35 -2.79
N ARG A 21 5.69 -8.88 -2.73
CA ARG A 21 6.74 -8.62 -3.73
C ARG A 21 6.33 -9.02 -5.16
N ARG A 22 5.43 -9.99 -5.32
CA ARG A 22 4.93 -10.40 -6.66
C ARG A 22 4.15 -9.30 -7.36
N PHE A 23 3.58 -8.35 -6.60
CA PHE A 23 2.80 -7.24 -7.11
C PHE A 23 3.65 -6.01 -7.46
N LEU A 24 4.94 -6.00 -7.08
CA LEU A 24 5.88 -4.95 -7.45
C LEU A 24 6.36 -5.04 -8.91
N LEU A 25 6.09 -6.15 -9.59
CA LEU A 25 6.56 -6.42 -10.95
C LEU A 25 5.67 -5.82 -12.04
N GLY A 26 4.55 -5.18 -11.68
CA GLY A 26 3.60 -4.61 -12.63
C GLY A 26 3.31 -3.15 -12.37
N ASP A 27 2.88 -2.42 -13.41
CA ASP A 27 2.54 -0.99 -13.34
C ASP A 27 1.14 -0.73 -12.73
N GLN A 28 0.50 -1.73 -12.11
CA GLN A 28 -0.85 -1.60 -11.59
C GLN A 28 -0.81 -1.21 -10.11
N PRO A 29 -1.55 -0.16 -9.70
CA PRO A 29 -1.63 0.20 -8.29
C PRO A 29 -2.16 -0.93 -7.41
N LEU A 30 -1.68 -0.99 -6.16
CA LEU A 30 -2.06 -2.02 -5.21
C LEU A 30 -2.85 -1.48 -4.01
N VAL A 31 -4.01 -2.08 -3.75
CA VAL A 31 -4.66 -1.98 -2.43
C VAL A 31 -4.22 -3.16 -1.56
N LEU A 32 -3.62 -2.88 -0.41
CA LEU A 32 -3.33 -3.84 0.64
C LEU A 32 -4.39 -3.71 1.74
N ASP A 33 -5.27 -4.69 1.83
CA ASP A 33 -6.32 -4.74 2.85
C ASP A 33 -5.93 -5.68 3.99
N ILE A 34 -5.71 -5.10 5.16
CA ILE A 34 -5.42 -5.81 6.42
C ILE A 34 -6.49 -5.52 7.48
N THR A 35 -7.71 -5.17 7.05
CA THR A 35 -8.82 -4.83 7.97
C THR A 35 -9.09 -5.94 8.99
N ASP A 36 -8.99 -7.19 8.54
CA ASP A 36 -9.23 -8.40 9.36
C ASP A 36 -7.94 -8.96 10.01
N VAL A 37 -6.89 -8.15 10.15
CA VAL A 37 -5.67 -8.53 10.89
C VAL A 37 -5.80 -8.10 12.36
N SER A 38 -5.81 -9.09 13.26
CA SER A 38 -5.96 -8.90 14.70
C SER A 38 -4.66 -8.66 15.45
N HIS A 39 -3.52 -9.04 14.87
CA HIS A 39 -2.20 -8.82 15.45
C HIS A 39 -1.19 -8.49 14.37
N PHE A 40 -0.41 -7.44 14.59
CA PHE A 40 0.45 -6.84 13.56
C PHE A 40 1.87 -6.61 14.08
N ALA A 41 2.02 -5.94 15.25
CA ALA A 41 3.25 -5.79 16.02
C ALA A 41 4.53 -5.47 15.18
N GLY A 42 5.71 -5.53 15.81
CA GLY A 42 6.98 -5.09 15.20
C GLY A 42 7.31 -5.73 13.85
N ALA A 43 6.91 -6.99 13.64
CA ALA A 43 7.12 -7.69 12.36
C ALA A 43 6.26 -7.09 11.23
N GLY A 44 4.98 -6.80 11.50
CA GLY A 44 4.11 -6.12 10.55
C GLY A 44 4.61 -4.72 10.20
N PHE A 45 5.11 -3.98 11.19
CA PHE A 45 5.73 -2.66 10.97
C PHE A 45 6.90 -2.71 10.00
N ALA A 46 7.87 -3.57 10.28
CA ALA A 46 9.05 -3.73 9.43
C ALA A 46 8.66 -4.19 8.01
N LEU A 47 7.63 -5.03 7.89
CA LEU A 47 7.08 -5.44 6.61
C LEU A 47 6.53 -4.25 5.82
N LEU A 48 5.71 -3.38 6.42
CA LEU A 48 5.16 -2.23 5.70
C LEU A 48 6.22 -1.19 5.35
N GLN A 49 7.20 -0.95 6.23
CA GLN A 49 8.32 -0.04 5.91
C GLN A 49 9.12 -0.57 4.71
N THR A 50 9.44 -1.87 4.70
CA THR A 50 10.13 -2.52 3.59
C THR A 50 9.29 -2.47 2.32
N PHE A 51 7.99 -2.75 2.44
CA PHE A 51 7.08 -2.75 1.31
C PHE A 51 6.89 -1.35 0.71
N ASP A 52 6.81 -0.31 1.54
CA ASP A 52 6.72 1.08 1.08
C ASP A 52 7.96 1.51 0.30
N GLU A 53 9.16 1.21 0.82
CA GLU A 53 10.43 1.48 0.13
C GLU A 53 10.50 0.72 -1.21
N ASP A 54 10.09 -0.55 -1.21
CA ASP A 54 10.06 -1.39 -2.40
C ASP A 54 9.08 -0.85 -3.46
N CYS A 55 7.87 -0.43 -3.06
CA CYS A 55 6.90 0.24 -3.93
C CYS A 55 7.48 1.53 -4.52
N ARG A 56 8.11 2.38 -3.69
CA ARG A 56 8.71 3.63 -4.13
C ARG A 56 9.82 3.39 -5.16
N ARG A 57 10.67 2.39 -4.92
CA ARG A 57 11.74 1.99 -5.83
C ARG A 57 11.24 1.38 -7.14
N ALA A 58 10.11 0.66 -7.09
CA ALA A 58 9.47 0.08 -8.27
C ALA A 58 8.59 1.10 -9.04
N GLY A 59 8.30 2.26 -8.46
CA GLY A 59 7.34 3.22 -9.04
C GLY A 59 5.88 2.74 -8.97
N VAL A 60 5.58 1.83 -8.05
CA VAL A 60 4.25 1.24 -7.87
C VAL A 60 3.49 2.05 -6.82
N GLU A 61 2.36 2.62 -7.21
CA GLU A 61 1.43 3.26 -6.27
C GLU A 61 0.73 2.19 -5.43
N TRP A 62 0.57 2.45 -4.14
CA TRP A 62 -0.15 1.55 -3.25
C TRP A 62 -0.92 2.32 -2.17
N THR A 63 -1.93 1.66 -1.60
CA THR A 63 -2.74 2.16 -0.47
C THR A 63 -3.00 1.03 0.51
N LEU A 64 -2.90 1.34 1.79
CA LEU A 64 -3.23 0.50 2.93
C LEU A 64 -4.66 0.76 3.41
N VAL A 65 -5.41 -0.32 3.65
CA VAL A 65 -6.67 -0.28 4.40
C VAL A 65 -6.47 -1.15 5.64
N ALA A 66 -6.66 -0.58 6.82
CA ALA A 66 -6.35 -1.25 8.08
C ALA A 66 -7.51 -1.14 9.08
N GLY A 67 -7.65 -2.15 9.94
CA GLY A 67 -8.61 -2.15 11.03
C GLY A 67 -8.13 -1.26 12.19
N GLY A 68 -9.06 -0.80 13.04
CA GLY A 68 -8.77 0.14 14.13
C GLY A 68 -7.63 -0.30 15.05
N ASN A 69 -7.57 -1.58 15.41
CA ASN A 69 -6.50 -2.13 16.25
C ASN A 69 -5.10 -2.01 15.61
N VAL A 70 -5.00 -2.19 14.29
CA VAL A 70 -3.73 -2.00 13.58
C VAL A 70 -3.40 -0.51 13.47
N ILE A 71 -4.39 0.35 13.23
CA ILE A 71 -4.20 1.81 13.20
C ILE A 71 -3.67 2.33 14.53
N GLU A 72 -4.24 1.89 15.66
CA GLU A 72 -3.76 2.26 17.00
C GLU A 72 -2.30 1.85 17.22
N GLN A 73 -1.94 0.63 16.83
CA GLN A 73 -0.56 0.18 16.85
C GLN A 73 0.30 1.07 15.94
N LEU A 74 -0.18 1.43 14.74
CA LEU A 74 0.57 2.22 13.77
C LEU A 74 0.96 3.58 14.33
N VAL A 75 0.00 4.27 14.94
CA VAL A 75 0.20 5.56 15.59
C VAL A 75 1.15 5.46 16.80
N ALA A 76 1.08 4.36 17.56
CA ALA A 76 1.92 4.17 18.74
C ALA A 76 3.37 3.77 18.43
N GLY A 77 3.60 3.05 17.32
CA GLY A 77 4.88 2.43 16.99
C GLY A 77 5.87 3.35 16.28
N ASP A 78 5.39 4.27 15.44
CA ASP A 78 6.26 5.16 14.67
C ASP A 78 5.47 6.40 14.20
N GLY A 79 5.67 7.54 14.89
CA GLY A 79 4.94 8.77 14.62
C GLY A 79 5.28 9.44 13.27
N ASP A 80 6.38 9.02 12.62
CA ASP A 80 6.85 9.58 11.35
C ASP A 80 6.57 8.68 10.13
N ALA A 81 6.27 7.39 10.32
CA ALA A 81 5.96 6.50 9.20
C ALA A 81 4.54 6.75 8.67
N VAL A 82 4.43 7.64 7.68
CA VAL A 82 3.17 7.94 6.99
C VAL A 82 2.97 6.95 5.84
N PHE A 83 2.28 5.84 6.11
CA PHE A 83 1.81 4.96 5.03
C PHE A 83 0.64 5.60 4.27
N PRO A 84 0.51 5.39 2.95
CA PRO A 84 -0.64 5.84 2.19
C PRO A 84 -1.89 5.05 2.63
N MET A 85 -2.74 5.65 3.48
CA MET A 85 -3.91 4.96 4.06
C MET A 85 -5.22 5.50 3.48
N ALA A 86 -6.19 4.60 3.30
CA ALA A 86 -7.59 4.93 3.05
C ALA A 86 -8.48 4.29 4.13
N GLY A 87 -9.63 4.90 4.41
CA GLY A 87 -10.57 4.40 5.43
C GLY A 87 -11.34 3.15 4.99
N SER A 88 -11.35 2.84 3.69
CA SER A 88 -12.01 1.64 3.16
C SER A 88 -11.44 1.19 1.82
N VAL A 89 -11.71 -0.05 1.43
CA VAL A 89 -11.33 -0.58 0.10
C VAL A 89 -11.98 0.20 -1.06
N PRO A 90 -13.28 0.55 -1.02
CA PRO A 90 -13.88 1.38 -2.08
C PRO A 90 -13.23 2.75 -2.21
N GLU A 91 -12.92 3.42 -1.09
CA GLU A 91 -12.21 4.70 -1.08
C GLU A 91 -10.81 4.55 -1.69
N ALA A 92 -10.05 3.54 -1.27
CA ALA A 92 -8.73 3.25 -1.80
C ALA A 92 -8.73 3.10 -3.34
N PHE A 93 -9.72 2.38 -3.89
CA PHE A 93 -9.85 2.25 -5.34
C PHE A 93 -10.25 3.57 -6.02
N GLY A 94 -11.08 4.39 -5.36
CA GLY A 94 -11.42 5.73 -5.83
C GLY A 94 -10.19 6.61 -5.97
N ASP A 95 -9.38 6.70 -4.91
CA ASP A 95 -8.17 7.51 -4.88
C ASP A 95 -7.15 7.09 -5.95
N LEU A 96 -6.94 5.78 -6.12
CA LEU A 96 -6.04 5.24 -7.13
C LEU A 96 -6.56 5.49 -8.56
N ALA A 97 -7.87 5.38 -8.78
CA ALA A 97 -8.47 5.68 -10.07
C ALA A 97 -8.30 7.17 -10.43
N ASP A 98 -8.52 8.06 -9.46
CA ASP A 98 -8.35 9.50 -9.62
C ASP A 98 -6.89 9.87 -9.92
N ALA A 99 -5.93 9.23 -9.24
CA ALA A 99 -4.51 9.40 -9.52
C ALA A 99 -4.13 9.01 -10.96
N VAL A 100 -4.66 7.88 -11.46
CA VAL A 100 -4.47 7.45 -12.85
C VAL A 100 -5.07 8.46 -13.85
N VAL A 101 -6.29 8.94 -13.59
CA VAL A 101 -6.94 9.94 -14.44
C VAL A 101 -6.16 11.26 -14.45
N TYR A 102 -5.67 11.70 -13.29
CA TYR A 102 -4.88 12.91 -13.14
C TYR A 102 -3.55 12.82 -13.91
N ARG A 103 -2.79 11.72 -13.74
CA ARG A 103 -1.53 11.48 -14.47
C ARG A 103 -1.75 11.50 -15.98
N ARG A 104 -2.82 10.86 -16.48
CA ARG A 104 -3.18 10.92 -17.91
C ARG A 104 -3.45 12.34 -18.38
N ARG A 105 -4.20 13.14 -17.60
CA ARG A 105 -4.51 14.54 -17.95
C ARG A 105 -3.26 15.42 -18.05
N LEU A 106 -2.29 15.23 -17.16
CA LEU A 106 -1.02 15.98 -17.19
C LEU A 106 -0.11 15.57 -18.36
N ALA A 107 -0.16 14.33 -18.81
CA ALA A 107 0.64 13.86 -19.95
C ALA A 107 0.11 14.36 -21.31
N LEU A 108 -1.20 14.64 -21.43
CA LEU A 108 -1.84 15.09 -22.67
C LEU A 108 -1.30 16.42 -23.25
N PRO A 109 -1.01 17.48 -22.46
CA PRO A 109 -0.45 18.73 -23.01
C PRO A 109 0.98 18.59 -23.56
N LEU A 110 1.76 17.58 -23.14
CA LEU A 110 3.16 17.41 -23.58
C LEU A 110 3.29 16.69 -24.94
N ILE A 111 2.23 16.03 -25.41
CA ILE A 111 2.23 15.27 -26.68
C ILE A 111 1.79 16.16 -27.87
N LYS A 112 1.24 17.35 -27.60
CA LYS A 112 0.90 18.33 -28.65
C LYS A 112 2.02 19.36 -28.81
N LYS A 113 3.07 19.01 -29.57
CA LYS A 113 3.80 19.86 -30.54
C LYS A 113 5.22 19.35 -30.81
N THR A 114 5.37 18.67 -31.94
CA THR A 114 6.45 18.98 -32.90
C THR A 114 5.77 19.09 -34.26
N ALA A 115 5.98 20.23 -34.89
CA ALA A 115 5.39 20.63 -36.17
C ALA A 115 5.86 19.75 -37.32
#